data_AF-A0A356ULF0-F1
#
_entry.id   AF-A0A356ULF0-F1
#
_cell.length_a   1.000
_cell.length_b   1.000
_cell.length_c   1.000
_cell.angle_alpha   90.00
_cell.angle_beta   90.00
_cell.angle_gamma   90.00
#
_symmetry.space_group_name_H-M   'P 1'
#
loop_
_entity.id
_entity.type
_entity.pdbx_description
1 polymer ?
#
loop_
_entity_poly.entity_id
_entity_poly.type
_entity_poly.pdbx_seq_one_letter_code
_entity_poly.pdbx_strand_id
1 'polypeptide(L)'
;MLPEMRDKAIKCCGNCRFFVPVRGKEEIRYGCVVSLSVYGTLQKRTPKVMHVVEILRMVGREGLGKIMENGDAQAQACGLFRPGC
;
A
#
# COMPACT_ATOMS: atom_id res chain seq x y z
N MET A 1 25.75 -23.06 2.73
CA MET A 1 24.79 -22.15 2.08
C MET A 1 23.53 -22.16 2.93
N LEU A 2 23.22 -21.07 3.62
CA LEU A 2 22.11 -21.02 4.58
C LEU A 2 20.75 -20.93 3.85
N PRO A 3 19.83 -21.89 4.04
CA PRO A 3 18.48 -21.88 3.47
C PRO A 3 17.65 -20.65 3.91
N GLU A 4 18.03 -20.03 5.02
CA GLU A 4 17.34 -18.87 5.62
C GLU A 4 17.35 -17.61 4.72
N MET A 5 18.28 -17.53 3.76
CA MET A 5 18.30 -16.43 2.79
C MET A 5 17.27 -16.62 1.67
N ARG A 6 16.74 -17.83 1.45
CA ARG A 6 15.68 -18.06 0.46
C ARG A 6 14.30 -17.61 0.95
N ASP A 7 14.04 -17.58 2.25
CA ASP A 7 12.78 -17.02 2.80
C ASP A 7 12.76 -15.48 2.82
N LYS A 8 13.91 -14.83 2.55
CA LYS A 8 13.95 -13.44 2.07
C LYS A 8 13.60 -13.33 0.58
N ALA A 9 12.96 -14.35 0.00
CA ALA A 9 12.29 -14.28 -1.31
C ALA A 9 11.24 -13.16 -1.29
N ILE A 10 11.70 -12.00 -1.73
CA ILE A 10 10.97 -10.91 -2.37
C ILE A 10 9.56 -10.71 -1.78
N LYS A 11 9.51 -10.17 -0.56
CA LYS A 11 8.29 -9.52 -0.08
C LYS A 11 8.01 -8.37 -1.05
N CYS A 12 7.04 -8.52 -1.95
CA CYS A 12 6.62 -7.45 -2.86
C CYS A 12 5.54 -6.58 -2.21
N CYS A 13 5.37 -5.35 -2.71
CA CYS A 13 4.31 -4.44 -2.29
C CYS A 13 2.93 -5.08 -2.41
N GLY A 14 2.68 -5.90 -3.44
CA GLY A 14 1.43 -6.63 -3.63
C GLY A 14 1.04 -7.57 -2.46
N ASN A 15 2.01 -8.00 -1.66
CA ASN A 15 1.78 -8.87 -0.50
C ASN A 15 1.62 -8.07 0.81
N CYS A 16 1.71 -6.74 0.74
CA CYS A 16 1.63 -5.86 1.89
C CYS A 16 0.18 -5.44 2.15
N ARG A 17 -0.29 -5.52 3.41
CA ARG A 17 -1.63 -5.05 3.80
C ARG A 17 -1.90 -3.57 3.52
N PHE A 18 -0.85 -2.76 3.35
CA PHE A 18 -0.95 -1.33 3.07
C PHE A 18 -1.03 -1.02 1.58
N PHE A 19 -0.81 -2.01 0.73
CA PHE A 19 -0.92 -1.87 -0.71
C PHE A 19 -2.34 -2.25 -1.13
N VAL A 20 -3.10 -1.26 -1.56
CA VAL A 20 -4.54 -1.42 -1.80
C VAL A 20 -4.94 -0.93 -3.17
N PRO A 21 -5.95 -1.53 -3.80
CA PRO A 21 -6.59 -0.95 -4.96
C PRO A 21 -7.30 0.35 -4.56
N VAL A 22 -7.01 1.40 -5.31
CA VAL A 22 -7.64 2.71 -5.28
C VAL A 22 -8.57 2.84 -6.48
N ARG A 23 -9.86 2.90 -6.19
CA ARG A 23 -10.92 3.03 -7.20
C ARG A 23 -11.11 4.50 -7.57
N GLY A 24 -10.78 4.83 -8.80
CA GLY A 24 -11.12 6.09 -9.47
C GLY A 24 -12.52 6.04 -10.08
N LYS A 25 -12.80 7.00 -10.97
CA LYS A 25 -14.08 7.06 -11.70
C LYS A 25 -14.15 6.00 -12.81
N GLU A 26 -13.05 5.81 -13.53
CA GLU A 26 -12.97 4.95 -14.73
C GLU A 26 -11.92 3.85 -14.59
N GLU A 27 -10.99 3.99 -13.65
CA GLU A 27 -9.86 3.07 -13.48
C GLU A 27 -9.70 2.61 -12.03
N ILE A 28 -9.03 1.46 -11.87
CA ILE A 28 -8.51 1.00 -10.59
C ILE A 28 -6.99 0.99 -10.71
N ARG A 29 -6.33 1.71 -9.81
CA ARG A 29 -4.87 1.71 -9.67
C ARG A 29 -4.51 1.20 -8.29
N TYR A 30 -3.27 0.82 -8.06
CA TYR A 30 -2.81 0.46 -6.73
C TYR A 30 -2.00 1.59 -6.11
N GLY A 31 -2.00 1.64 -4.78
CA GLY A 31 -1.18 2.59 -4.04
C GLY A 31 -0.90 2.13 -2.62
N CYS A 32 0.15 2.71 -2.03
CA CYS A 32 0.57 2.40 -0.67
C CYS A 32 0.01 3.43 0.31
N VAL A 33 -0.88 2.98 1.21
CA VAL A 33 -1.53 3.85 2.20
C VAL A 33 -0.80 3.88 3.56
N VAL A 34 0.43 3.38 3.63
CA VAL A 34 1.19 3.34 4.90
C VAL A 34 1.49 4.74 5.45
N SER A 35 1.58 5.75 4.58
CA SER A 35 1.79 7.15 4.96
C SER A 35 0.55 7.79 5.59
N LEU A 36 -0.64 7.19 5.43
CA LEU A 36 -1.84 7.62 6.16
C LEU A 36 -1.71 7.13 7.60
N SER A 37 -1.53 8.07 8.53
CA SER A 37 -1.26 7.78 9.94
C SER A 37 -2.23 6.75 10.55
N VAL A 38 -3.52 6.87 10.25
CA VAL A 38 -4.58 5.95 10.71
C VAL A 38 -4.34 4.49 10.33
N TYR A 39 -3.62 4.23 9.23
CA TYR A 39 -3.28 2.88 8.77
C TYR A 39 -1.85 2.50 9.13
N GLY A 40 -0.88 3.41 8.92
CA GLY A 40 0.54 3.17 9.22
C GLY A 40 0.80 2.87 10.70
N THR A 41 0.03 3.49 11.61
CA THR A 41 0.09 3.23 13.05
C THR A 41 -0.84 2.10 13.52
N LEU A 42 -1.53 1.44 12.58
CA LEU A 42 -2.47 0.34 12.84
C LEU A 42 -3.68 0.72 13.73
N GLN A 43 -3.96 2.01 13.92
CA GLN A 43 -5.16 2.49 14.62
C GLN A 43 -6.45 1.99 13.94
N LYS A 44 -6.43 1.87 12.61
CA LYS A 44 -7.51 1.29 11.80
C LYS A 44 -6.99 0.15 10.94
N ARG A 45 -7.87 -0.82 10.67
CA ARG A 45 -7.62 -1.83 9.64
C ARG A 45 -7.56 -1.15 8.28
N THR A 46 -6.61 -1.58 7.46
CA THR A 46 -6.49 -1.11 6.09
C THR A 46 -7.67 -1.64 5.26
N PRO A 47 -8.44 -0.78 4.58
CA PRO A 47 -9.55 -1.21 3.74
C PRO A 47 -9.09 -2.10 2.58
N LYS A 48 -9.94 -3.01 2.12
CA LYS A 48 -9.65 -3.87 0.94
C LYS A 48 -9.64 -3.07 -0.37
N VAL A 49 -10.38 -1.97 -0.42
CA VAL A 49 -10.44 -1.02 -1.54
C VAL A 49 -10.62 0.38 -0.95
N MET A 50 -9.96 1.38 -1.53
CA MET A 50 -10.10 2.78 -1.16
C MET A 50 -10.70 3.56 -2.33
N HIS A 51 -11.66 4.45 -2.09
CA HIS A 51 -12.10 5.37 -3.15
C HIS A 51 -11.19 6.60 -3.21
N VAL A 52 -10.89 7.07 -4.43
CA VAL A 52 -10.03 8.24 -4.63
C VAL A 52 -10.57 9.48 -3.91
N VAL A 53 -11.89 9.63 -3.82
CA VAL A 53 -12.56 10.73 -3.11
C VAL A 53 -12.28 10.69 -1.61
N GLU A 54 -12.20 9.50 -0.99
CA GLU A 54 -11.87 9.35 0.43
C GLU A 54 -10.41 9.74 0.69
N ILE A 55 -9.50 9.31 -0.20
CA ILE A 55 -8.08 9.68 -0.10
C ILE A 55 -7.91 11.20 -0.26
N LEU A 56 -8.56 11.80 -1.26
CA LEU A 56 -8.51 13.25 -1.47
C LEU A 56 -9.02 14.05 -0.27
N ARG A 57 -10.08 13.57 0.39
CA ARG A 57 -10.60 14.20 1.63
C ARG A 57 -9.60 14.11 2.80
N MET A 58 -8.78 13.06 2.86
CA MET A 58 -7.82 12.87 3.94
C MET A 58 -6.51 13.62 3.72
N VAL A 59 -5.98 13.67 2.50
CA VAL A 59 -4.60 14.13 2.23
C VAL A 59 -4.47 15.11 1.05
N GLY A 60 -5.57 15.49 0.42
CA GLY A 60 -5.55 16.36 -0.75
C GLY A 60 -4.87 15.73 -1.98
N ARG A 61 -4.66 16.56 -3.01
CA ARG A 61 -4.11 16.12 -4.30
C ARG A 61 -2.65 15.68 -4.19
N GLU A 62 -1.82 16.41 -3.45
CA GLU A 62 -0.40 16.07 -3.28
C GLU A 62 -0.22 14.74 -2.54
N GLY A 63 -0.98 14.52 -1.47
CA GLY A 63 -0.94 13.26 -0.75
C GLY A 63 -1.43 12.08 -1.58
N LEU A 64 -2.45 12.28 -2.43
CA LEU A 64 -2.86 11.28 -3.40
C LEU A 64 -1.71 10.92 -4.37
N GLY A 65 -0.98 11.91 -4.88
CA GLY A 65 0.18 11.70 -5.74
C GLY A 65 1.21 10.75 -5.10
N LYS A 66 1.60 11.04 -3.86
CA LYS A 66 2.57 10.21 -3.09
C LYS A 66 2.10 8.77 -2.88
N ILE A 67 0.79 8.56 -2.67
CA ILE A 67 0.21 7.21 -2.52
C ILE A 67 0.30 6.45 -3.85
N MET A 68 0.09 7.14 -4.99
CA MET A 68 0.12 6.55 -6.33
C MET A 68 1.54 6.31 -6.87
N GLU A 69 2.56 7.00 -6.37
CA GLU A 69 3.97 6.82 -6.78
C GLU A 69 4.46 5.37 -6.55
N ASN A 70 3.96 4.72 -5.51
CA ASN A 70 4.34 3.35 -5.14
C ASN A 70 3.26 2.34 -5.59
N GLY A 71 2.82 2.44 -6.85
CA GLY A 71 1.70 1.67 -7.40
C GLY A 71 2.04 0.32 -8.04
N ASP A 72 3.31 -0.10 -8.00
CA ASP A 72 3.75 -1.39 -8.57
C ASP A 72 3.65 -2.52 -7.53
N ALA A 73 2.83 -3.53 -7.82
CA ALA A 73 2.63 -4.69 -6.97
C ALA A 73 3.85 -5.61 -6.91
N GLN A 74 4.67 -5.62 -7.97
CA GLN A 74 5.88 -6.45 -8.08
C GLN A 74 7.12 -5.78 -7.51
N ALA A 75 7.05 -4.48 -7.20
CA ALA A 75 8.12 -3.76 -6.55
C ALA A 75 8.46 -4.40 -5.19
N GLN A 76 9.76 -4.45 -4.87
CA GLN A 76 10.24 -4.90 -3.58
C GLN A 76 9.62 -4.05 -2.46
N ALA A 77 9.06 -4.70 -1.45
CA ALA A 77 8.43 -4.02 -0.33
C ALA A 77 9.46 -3.27 0.52
N CYS A 78 9.02 -2.14 1.07
CA CYS A 78 9.83 -1.32 1.94
C CYS A 78 9.93 -1.91 3.37
N GLY A 79 10.72 -1.25 4.23
CA GLY A 79 10.91 -1.65 5.63
C GLY A 79 9.63 -1.58 6.50
N LEU A 80 8.54 -0.98 5.99
CA LEU A 80 7.24 -0.94 6.66
C LEU A 80 6.31 -2.09 6.25
N PHE A 81 6.83 -3.09 5.51
CA PHE A 81 6.06 -4.25 5.09
C PHE A 81 5.32 -4.89 6.25
N ARG A 82 4.03 -5.14 6.04
CA ARG A 82 3.19 -5.95 6.92
C ARG A 82 2.43 -6.95 6.05
N PRO A 83 2.50 -8.26 6.32
CA PRO A 83 1.83 -9.25 5.50
C PRO A 83 0.32 -8.98 5.46
N GLY A 84 -0.28 -9.18 4.28
CA GLY A 84 -1.74 -9.27 4.15
C GLY A 84 -2.32 -10.33 5.08
N CYS A 85 -3.51 -10.07 5.64
CA CYS A 85 -4.27 -11.02 6.45
C CYS A 85 -5.37 -11.68 5.61
#